data_AF-A0A1X7SP76-F1
#
_entry.id   AF-A0A1X7SP76-F1
#
_cell.length_a   1.000
_cell.length_b   1.000
_cell.length_c   1.000
_cell.angle_alpha   90.00
_cell.angle_beta   90.00
_cell.angle_gamma   90.00
#
_symmetry.space_group_name_H-M   'P 1'
#
loop_
_entity.id
_entity.type
_entity.pdbx_description
1 polymer ?
#
loop_
_entity_poly.entity_id
_entity_poly.type
_entity_poly.pdbx_seq_one_letter_code
_entity_poly.pdbx_strand_id
1 'polypeptide(L)'
;ITGGHVADYSASKSAEPPYIQLLIQSDDDGSYDRLSYALPIDGIQTSSDASTVQWNIEVSKNDLLSTTPSPIGPSVVAAPSTERVEAEGTSDLDIAKGKVKDVLMKNQVALKRAFSLSLGDISDELLQVGIISKSVQESPSYDDIIGSFLAGLTFIRRQSELNKECDTFLTALSNVGGPVARAAGMLREDWEQAMNM
;
A
#
# COMPACT_ATOMS: atom_id res chain seq x y z
N ILE A 1 -2.87 -8.54 -31.78
CA ILE A 1 -4.29 -8.49 -32.20
C ILE A 1 -5.07 -7.95 -31.01
N THR A 2 -5.45 -6.68 -31.05
CA THR A 2 -6.22 -5.98 -30.01
C THR A 2 -7.71 -6.23 -30.26
N GLY A 3 -8.30 -7.16 -29.51
CA GLY A 3 -9.76 -7.38 -29.48
C GLY A 3 -10.35 -6.75 -28.23
N GLY A 4 -10.84 -5.52 -28.34
CA GLY A 4 -11.65 -4.92 -27.28
C GLY A 4 -13.08 -5.46 -27.37
N HIS A 5 -13.49 -6.30 -26.42
CA HIS A 5 -14.88 -6.70 -26.29
C HIS A 5 -15.63 -5.62 -25.52
N VAL A 6 -16.51 -4.89 -26.23
CA VAL A 6 -17.48 -3.99 -25.60
C VAL A 6 -18.66 -4.85 -25.15
N ALA A 7 -18.96 -4.84 -23.85
CA ALA A 7 -20.15 -5.45 -23.29
C ALA A 7 -21.21 -4.35 -23.07
N ASP A 8 -22.27 -4.37 -23.86
CA ASP A 8 -23.40 -3.46 -23.69
C ASP A 8 -24.26 -3.90 -22.51
N TYR A 9 -24.31 -3.07 -21.46
CA TYR A 9 -25.15 -3.32 -20.28
C TYR A 9 -26.48 -2.55 -20.40
N SER A 10 -27.58 -3.29 -20.51
CA SER A 10 -28.93 -2.74 -20.41
C SER A 10 -29.45 -2.85 -18.98
N ALA A 11 -29.54 -1.72 -18.28
CA ALA A 11 -30.00 -1.63 -16.90
C ALA A 11 -31.50 -2.00 -16.78
N SER A 12 -31.77 -3.29 -16.61
CA SER A 12 -33.11 -3.80 -16.33
C SER A 12 -33.31 -3.83 -14.82
N LYS A 13 -34.00 -2.82 -14.27
CA LYS A 13 -34.63 -2.73 -12.94
C LYS A 13 -34.23 -3.82 -11.92
N SER A 14 -32.96 -3.84 -11.51
CA SER A 14 -32.49 -4.66 -10.39
C SER A 14 -32.09 -3.73 -9.26
N ALA A 15 -32.50 -4.06 -8.03
CA ALA A 15 -32.16 -3.32 -6.81
C ALA A 15 -30.72 -3.58 -6.33
N GLU A 16 -29.93 -4.31 -7.14
CA GLU A 16 -28.55 -4.67 -6.84
C GLU A 16 -27.60 -3.59 -7.38
N PRO A 17 -26.67 -3.08 -6.56
CA PRO A 17 -25.72 -2.07 -7.00
C PRO A 17 -24.84 -2.62 -8.14
N PRO A 18 -24.46 -1.77 -9.10
CA PRO A 18 -23.65 -2.23 -10.23
C PRO A 18 -22.30 -2.79 -9.76
N TYR A 19 -21.85 -3.86 -10.39
CA TYR A 19 -20.57 -4.50 -10.12
C TYR A 19 -19.89 -4.95 -11.41
N ILE A 20 -18.56 -5.03 -11.40
CA ILE A 20 -17.77 -5.54 -12.53
C ILE A 20 -17.45 -7.01 -12.25
N GLN A 21 -17.75 -7.88 -13.22
CA GLN A 21 -17.32 -9.29 -13.18
C GLN A 21 -16.01 -9.43 -13.95
N LEU A 22 -14.94 -9.84 -13.25
CA LEU A 22 -13.67 -10.19 -13.86
C LEU A 22 -13.54 -11.71 -13.92
N LEU A 23 -13.32 -12.21 -15.13
CA LEU A 23 -13.05 -13.61 -15.38
C LEU A 23 -11.60 -13.79 -15.81
N ILE A 24 -10.84 -14.52 -15.00
CA ILE A 24 -9.43 -14.81 -15.26
C ILE A 24 -9.31 -16.29 -15.58
N GLN A 25 -8.75 -16.58 -16.75
CA GLN A 25 -8.49 -17.93 -17.22
C GLN A 25 -6.99 -18.07 -17.47
N SER A 26 -6.39 -19.10 -16.87
CA SER A 26 -4.99 -19.45 -17.13
C SER A 26 -4.86 -20.12 -18.51
N ASP A 27 -3.81 -19.78 -19.25
CA ASP A 27 -3.51 -20.36 -20.58
C ASP A 27 -2.88 -21.77 -20.50
N ASP A 28 -2.78 -22.36 -19.30
CA ASP A 28 -2.19 -23.69 -19.09
C ASP A 28 -3.17 -24.80 -19.47
N ASP A 29 -2.77 -25.71 -20.34
CA ASP A 29 -3.67 -26.65 -21.04
C ASP A 29 -4.21 -27.81 -20.16
N GLY A 30 -3.94 -27.77 -18.86
CA GLY A 30 -4.23 -28.87 -17.93
C GLY A 30 -5.08 -28.53 -16.71
N SER A 31 -5.42 -27.26 -16.44
CA SER A 31 -6.18 -26.91 -15.22
C SER A 31 -7.27 -25.86 -15.45
N TYR A 32 -8.48 -26.16 -14.98
CA TYR A 32 -9.66 -25.28 -15.08
C TYR A 32 -9.71 -24.24 -13.95
N ASP A 33 -8.56 -23.67 -13.59
CA ASP A 33 -8.48 -22.66 -12.54
C ASP A 33 -9.04 -21.34 -13.08
N ARG A 34 -10.36 -21.23 -12.99
CA ARG A 34 -11.15 -20.11 -13.44
C ARG A 34 -11.52 -19.26 -12.23
N LEU A 35 -10.81 -18.15 -12.04
CA LEU A 35 -11.08 -17.23 -10.95
C LEU A 35 -12.14 -16.21 -11.37
N SER A 36 -13.17 -16.07 -10.55
CA SER A 36 -14.26 -15.10 -10.76
C SER A 36 -14.26 -14.11 -9.60
N TYR A 37 -14.07 -12.83 -9.92
CA TYR A 37 -14.09 -11.74 -8.94
C TYR A 37 -15.21 -10.75 -9.27
N ALA A 38 -16.01 -10.40 -8.26
CA ALA A 38 -16.98 -9.33 -8.33
C ALA A 38 -16.44 -8.11 -7.58
N LEU A 39 -16.22 -7.01 -8.29
CA LEU A 39 -15.79 -5.75 -7.68
C LEU A 39 -17.02 -4.85 -7.53
N PRO A 40 -17.47 -4.56 -6.28
CA PRO A 40 -18.58 -3.66 -6.06
C PRO A 40 -18.16 -2.24 -6.43
N ILE A 41 -19.02 -1.54 -7.18
CA ILE A 41 -18.80 -0.13 -7.52
C ILE A 41 -19.46 0.71 -6.42
N ASP A 42 -18.73 0.97 -5.34
CA ASP A 42 -19.22 1.80 -4.22
C ASP A 42 -19.03 3.29 -4.54
N GLY A 43 -20.05 4.11 -4.22
CA GLY A 43 -19.95 5.57 -4.27
C GLY A 43 -20.25 6.29 -5.60
N ILE A 44 -20.78 5.62 -6.63
CA ILE A 44 -21.13 6.31 -7.89
C ILE A 44 -22.60 6.74 -7.88
N GLN A 45 -22.82 8.05 -7.78
CA GLN A 45 -24.11 8.65 -8.12
C GLN A 45 -24.30 8.55 -9.63
N THR A 46 -24.96 7.48 -10.10
CA THR A 46 -25.47 7.45 -11.46
C THR A 46 -26.62 8.44 -11.54
N SER A 47 -26.33 9.66 -12.02
CA SER A 47 -27.36 10.63 -12.34
C SER A 47 -28.37 9.96 -13.28
N SER A 48 -29.63 9.90 -12.88
CA SER A 48 -30.69 9.16 -13.59
C SER A 48 -30.98 9.71 -15.00
N ASP A 49 -30.29 10.77 -15.43
CA ASP A 49 -30.60 11.55 -16.63
C ASP A 49 -29.43 11.69 -17.62
N ALA A 50 -28.36 10.90 -17.47
CA ALA A 50 -27.21 10.96 -18.37
C ALA A 50 -26.86 9.59 -18.96
N SER A 51 -27.06 9.52 -20.27
CA SER A 51 -26.56 8.49 -21.19
C SER A 51 -25.14 8.06 -20.86
N THR A 52 -24.95 6.74 -20.76
CA THR A 52 -23.69 6.00 -20.92
C THR A 52 -22.45 6.65 -20.33
N VAL A 53 -22.13 6.35 -19.07
CA VAL A 53 -20.80 6.65 -18.50
C VAL A 53 -19.78 5.71 -19.16
N GLN A 54 -18.84 6.27 -19.92
CA GLN A 54 -17.76 5.49 -20.53
C GLN A 54 -16.66 5.21 -19.49
N TRP A 55 -16.35 3.93 -19.30
CA TRP A 55 -15.32 3.44 -18.38
C TRP A 55 -14.08 3.00 -19.15
N ASN A 56 -12.90 3.47 -18.75
CA ASN A 56 -11.61 2.98 -19.25
C ASN A 56 -10.97 2.11 -18.17
N ILE A 57 -10.77 0.83 -18.46
CA ILE A 57 -10.08 -0.14 -17.58
C ILE A 57 -8.70 -0.40 -18.18
N GLU A 58 -7.65 -0.10 -17.44
CA GLU A 58 -6.28 -0.42 -17.82
C GLU A 58 -5.83 -1.68 -17.08
N VAL A 59 -5.37 -2.68 -17.83
CA VAL A 59 -4.89 -3.95 -17.31
C VAL A 59 -3.42 -4.10 -17.69
N SER A 60 -2.54 -4.18 -16.70
CA SER A 60 -1.11 -4.43 -16.90
C SER A 60 -0.77 -5.86 -16.48
N LYS A 61 0.02 -6.56 -17.32
CA LYS A 61 0.61 -7.85 -16.95
C LYS A 61 1.92 -7.60 -16.21
N ASN A 62 2.08 -8.20 -15.04
CA ASN A 62 3.39 -8.30 -14.41
C ASN A 62 4.18 -9.37 -15.18
N ASP A 63 5.15 -8.97 -16.00
CA ASP A 63 6.07 -9.92 -16.63
C ASP A 63 6.93 -10.58 -15.54
N LEU A 64 6.62 -11.83 -15.20
CA LEU A 64 7.52 -12.67 -14.43
C LEU A 64 8.71 -13.03 -15.33
N LEU A 65 9.88 -12.47 -15.02
CA LEU A 65 11.13 -12.73 -15.73
C LEU A 65 11.46 -14.23 -15.74
N SER A 66 11.24 -14.88 -16.88
CA SER A 66 11.70 -16.23 -17.18
C SER A 66 13.24 -16.29 -17.16
N THR A 67 13.81 -16.90 -16.12
CA THR A 67 15.25 -17.16 -16.04
C THR A 67 15.58 -18.45 -16.80
N THR A 68 16.10 -18.32 -18.01
CA THR A 68 16.68 -19.42 -18.81
C THR A 68 18.09 -19.72 -18.32
N PRO A 69 18.46 -20.97 -17.96
CA PRO A 69 19.85 -21.33 -17.75
C PRO A 69 20.50 -21.70 -19.10
N SER A 70 21.68 -21.15 -19.39
CA SER A 70 22.54 -21.61 -20.48
C SER A 70 23.93 -22.03 -19.95
N PRO A 71 24.61 -22.97 -20.63
CA PRO A 71 25.51 -23.93 -19.99
C PRO A 71 26.97 -23.50 -19.89
N ILE A 72 27.68 -24.18 -18.98
CA ILE A 72 29.08 -24.04 -18.57
C ILE A 72 30.06 -24.39 -19.70
N GLY A 73 31.11 -23.58 -19.86
CA GLY A 73 32.35 -23.93 -20.56
C GLY A 73 33.51 -23.01 -20.10
N PRO A 74 34.68 -23.53 -19.67
CA PRO A 74 35.71 -22.74 -18.95
C PRO A 74 36.88 -22.30 -19.84
N SER A 75 37.45 -21.11 -19.62
CA SER A 75 38.87 -20.83 -19.92
C SER A 75 39.35 -19.48 -19.35
N VAL A 76 40.26 -19.55 -18.36
CA VAL A 76 41.51 -18.77 -18.09
C VAL A 76 41.61 -17.37 -18.77
N VAL A 77 41.86 -16.21 -18.12
CA VAL A 77 43.06 -15.75 -17.36
C VAL A 77 42.78 -14.41 -16.62
N ALA A 78 43.35 -14.24 -15.41
CA ALA A 78 43.90 -13.02 -14.75
C ALA A 78 43.20 -11.62 -14.73
N ALA A 79 42.70 -11.25 -13.52
CA ALA A 79 42.76 -9.99 -12.71
C ALA A 79 42.75 -8.55 -13.34
N PRO A 80 42.44 -7.46 -12.59
CA PRO A 80 41.99 -7.34 -11.19
C PRO A 80 40.66 -6.57 -11.00
N SER A 81 40.24 -6.53 -9.74
CA SER A 81 39.05 -5.93 -9.16
C SER A 81 38.67 -4.54 -9.66
N THR A 82 37.39 -4.40 -10.03
CA THR A 82 36.64 -3.15 -9.86
C THR A 82 35.38 -3.50 -9.09
N GLU A 83 35.32 -2.98 -7.88
CA GLU A 83 34.21 -2.99 -6.94
C GLU A 83 32.89 -2.71 -7.65
N ARG A 84 32.09 -3.77 -7.83
CA ARG A 84 30.72 -3.69 -8.31
C ARG A 84 29.90 -3.30 -7.08
N VAL A 85 29.62 -2.02 -6.94
CA VAL A 85 28.68 -1.51 -5.93
C VAL A 85 27.32 -2.15 -6.23
N GLU A 86 26.94 -3.08 -5.37
CA GLU A 86 25.65 -3.76 -5.37
C GLU A 86 24.52 -2.73 -5.24
N ALA A 87 23.69 -2.66 -6.29
CA ALA A 87 22.35 -2.12 -6.19
C ALA A 87 21.43 -3.19 -5.55
N GLU A 88 21.61 -3.45 -4.25
CA GLU A 88 20.74 -4.37 -3.48
C GLU A 88 19.95 -3.65 -2.37
N GLY A 89 20.01 -2.31 -2.29
CA GLY A 89 19.40 -1.55 -1.18
C GLY A 89 17.98 -1.04 -1.39
N THR A 90 17.41 -1.11 -2.60
CA THR A 90 16.12 -0.47 -2.91
C THR A 90 14.93 -1.39 -2.70
N SER A 91 15.05 -2.68 -3.02
CA SER A 91 13.91 -3.62 -2.93
C SER A 91 13.47 -3.87 -1.49
N ASP A 92 14.41 -4.14 -0.58
CA ASP A 92 14.07 -4.52 0.79
C ASP A 92 13.49 -3.36 1.59
N LEU A 93 14.03 -2.16 1.36
CA LEU A 93 13.50 -0.92 1.95
C LEU A 93 12.10 -0.61 1.43
N ASP A 94 11.86 -0.74 0.14
CA ASP A 94 10.54 -0.49 -0.44
C ASP A 94 9.50 -1.53 0.03
N ILE A 95 9.92 -2.79 0.20
CA ILE A 95 9.11 -3.83 0.84
C ILE A 95 8.80 -3.45 2.30
N ALA A 96 9.79 -2.98 3.07
CA ALA A 96 9.57 -2.57 4.45
C ALA A 96 8.61 -1.38 4.57
N LYS A 97 8.75 -0.34 3.73
CA LYS A 97 7.80 0.77 3.64
C LYS A 97 6.39 0.30 3.29
N GLY A 98 6.28 -0.65 2.35
CA GLY A 98 5.02 -1.31 2.00
C GLY A 98 4.37 -1.98 3.21
N LYS A 99 5.13 -2.76 3.98
CA LYS A 99 4.66 -3.42 5.20
C LYS A 99 4.19 -2.44 6.27
N VAL A 100 4.91 -1.33 6.47
CA VAL A 100 4.49 -0.26 7.40
C VAL A 100 3.11 0.29 7.00
N LYS A 101 2.93 0.60 5.71
CA LYS A 101 1.65 1.06 5.16
C LYS A 101 0.55 0.01 5.33
N ASP A 102 0.82 -1.25 5.01
CA ASP A 102 -0.17 -2.32 5.04
C ASP A 102 -0.71 -2.56 6.46
N VAL A 103 0.16 -2.52 7.47
CA VAL A 103 -0.26 -2.64 8.88
C VAL A 103 -1.17 -1.48 9.30
N LEU A 104 -0.88 -0.24 8.87
CA LEU A 104 -1.74 0.92 9.15
C LEU A 104 -3.11 0.78 8.47
N MET A 105 -3.14 0.32 7.22
CA MET A 105 -4.39 0.13 6.47
C MET A 105 -5.23 -1.00 7.04
N LYS A 106 -4.61 -2.12 7.42
CA LYS A 106 -5.27 -3.26 8.06
C LYS A 106 -5.97 -2.85 9.37
N ASN A 107 -5.33 -1.97 10.15
CA ASN A 107 -5.83 -1.54 11.45
C ASN A 107 -6.62 -0.21 11.41
N GLN A 108 -6.88 0.36 10.24
CA GLN A 108 -7.42 1.72 10.06
C GLN A 108 -8.69 1.98 10.90
N VAL A 109 -9.65 1.06 10.91
CA VAL A 109 -10.92 1.24 11.64
C VAL A 109 -10.68 1.33 13.15
N ALA A 110 -9.79 0.49 13.69
CA ALA A 110 -9.45 0.49 15.10
C ALA A 110 -8.66 1.74 15.48
N LEU A 111 -7.68 2.13 14.66
CA LEU A 111 -6.86 3.33 14.86
C LEU A 111 -7.71 4.60 14.82
N LYS A 112 -8.60 4.74 13.83
CA LYS A 112 -9.50 5.89 13.72
C LYS A 112 -10.41 6.04 14.95
N ARG A 113 -10.86 4.93 15.54
CA ARG A 113 -11.62 4.94 16.80
C ARG A 113 -10.74 5.28 18.01
N ALA A 114 -9.51 4.77 18.06
CA ALA A 114 -8.58 5.07 19.15
C ALA A 114 -8.17 6.55 19.15
N PHE A 115 -8.03 7.15 17.97
CA PHE A 115 -7.52 8.52 17.80
C PHE A 115 -8.63 9.57 17.92
N SER A 116 -9.90 9.21 17.69
CA SER A 116 -11.00 10.18 17.51
C SER A 116 -11.20 11.16 18.66
N LEU A 117 -10.88 10.77 19.89
CA LEU A 117 -11.03 11.60 21.08
C LEU A 117 -9.76 12.38 21.46
N SER A 118 -8.65 12.13 20.78
CA SER A 118 -7.33 12.67 21.13
C SER A 118 -6.58 13.24 19.91
N LEU A 119 -7.28 13.59 18.83
CA LEU A 119 -6.66 14.13 17.61
C LEU A 119 -5.82 15.38 17.89
N GLY A 120 -6.27 16.25 18.79
CA GLY A 120 -5.51 17.43 19.24
C GLY A 120 -4.17 17.05 19.87
N ASP A 121 -4.21 16.26 20.94
CA ASP A 121 -3.01 15.81 21.66
C ASP A 121 -2.05 15.02 20.74
N ILE A 122 -2.58 14.16 19.87
CA ILE A 122 -1.78 13.42 18.88
C ILE A 122 -1.07 14.40 17.94
N SER A 123 -1.78 15.39 17.44
CA SER A 123 -1.21 16.35 16.49
C SER A 123 -0.14 17.24 17.14
N ASP A 124 -0.31 17.60 18.41
CA ASP A 124 0.70 18.38 19.15
C ASP A 124 1.98 17.56 19.35
N GLU A 125 1.86 16.29 19.76
CA GLU A 125 3.01 15.39 19.89
C GLU A 125 3.72 15.17 18.55
N LEU A 126 2.96 14.91 17.47
CA LEU A 126 3.52 14.66 16.14
C LEU A 126 4.14 15.91 15.48
N LEU A 127 3.62 17.11 15.78
CA LEU A 127 4.22 18.36 15.35
C LEU A 127 5.55 18.59 16.06
N GLN A 128 5.62 18.29 17.37
CA GLN A 128 6.84 18.45 18.16
C GLN A 128 8.01 17.61 17.61
N VAL A 129 7.72 16.39 17.17
CA VAL A 129 8.73 15.50 16.56
C VAL A 129 8.91 15.71 15.05
N GLY A 130 8.15 16.61 14.44
CA GLY A 130 8.29 17.00 13.02
C GLY A 130 7.70 16.02 12.01
N ILE A 131 6.80 15.12 12.43
CA ILE A 131 6.14 14.17 11.53
C ILE A 131 5.01 14.84 10.74
N ILE A 132 4.31 15.80 11.36
CA ILE A 132 3.27 16.58 10.69
C ILE A 132 3.65 18.06 10.60
N SER A 133 3.06 18.74 9.64
CA SER A 133 3.19 20.19 9.51
C SER A 133 2.21 20.92 10.43
N LYS A 134 2.47 22.21 10.66
CA LYS A 134 1.56 23.09 11.39
C LYS A 134 0.14 23.11 10.79
N SER A 135 0.01 23.03 9.46
CA SER A 135 -1.30 23.03 8.81
C SER A 135 -2.15 21.81 9.18
N VAL A 136 -1.52 20.65 9.39
CA VAL A 136 -2.22 19.43 9.84
C VAL A 136 -2.58 19.55 11.32
N GLN A 137 -1.72 20.17 12.14
CA GLN A 137 -2.00 20.41 13.55
C GLN A 137 -3.14 21.41 13.80
N GLU A 138 -3.33 22.40 12.92
CA GLU A 138 -4.40 23.40 13.05
C GLU A 138 -5.80 22.81 12.79
N SER A 139 -5.90 21.74 12.00
CA SER A 139 -7.16 21.04 11.72
C SER A 139 -6.92 19.53 11.58
N PRO A 140 -6.63 18.82 12.68
CA PRO A 140 -6.17 17.45 12.62
C PRO A 140 -7.30 16.50 12.25
N SER A 141 -7.03 15.66 11.25
CA SER A 141 -7.84 14.49 10.93
C SER A 141 -6.95 13.24 10.95
N TYR A 142 -7.56 12.08 11.21
CA TYR A 142 -6.83 10.81 11.14
C TYR A 142 -6.15 10.64 9.78
N ASP A 143 -6.86 10.96 8.70
CA ASP A 143 -6.40 10.75 7.33
C ASP A 143 -5.24 11.70 6.99
N ASP A 144 -5.25 12.95 7.49
CA ASP A 144 -4.15 13.90 7.30
C ASP A 144 -2.90 13.53 8.12
N ILE A 145 -3.08 13.06 9.35
CA ILE A 145 -1.99 12.61 10.23
C ILE A 145 -1.28 11.41 9.60
N ILE A 146 -2.03 10.37 9.24
CA ILE A 146 -1.47 9.16 8.63
C ILE A 146 -0.92 9.46 7.24
N GLY A 147 -1.60 10.30 6.47
CA GLY A 147 -1.14 10.75 5.16
C GLY A 147 0.21 11.46 5.24
N SER A 148 0.39 12.34 6.23
CA SER A 148 1.66 13.05 6.47
C SER A 148 2.79 12.11 6.83
N PHE A 149 2.55 11.17 7.76
CA PHE A 149 3.53 10.15 8.13
C PHE A 149 3.96 9.31 6.91
N LEU A 150 2.99 8.79 6.13
CA LEU A 150 3.28 7.99 4.94
C LEU A 150 4.00 8.79 3.85
N ALA A 151 3.69 10.08 3.68
CA ALA A 151 4.41 10.96 2.77
C ALA A 151 5.88 11.11 3.19
N GLY A 152 6.16 11.22 4.50
CA GLY A 152 7.52 11.24 5.05
C GLY A 152 8.32 9.99 4.68
N LEU A 153 7.70 8.81 4.75
CA LEU A 153 8.37 7.54 4.41
C LEU A 153 8.86 7.48 2.95
N THR A 154 8.24 8.21 2.02
CA THR A 154 8.66 8.21 0.61
C THR A 154 10.07 8.74 0.40
N PHE A 155 10.54 9.64 1.28
CA PHE A 155 11.85 10.29 1.17
C PHE A 155 12.98 9.53 1.87
N ILE A 156 12.64 8.52 2.68
CA ILE A 156 13.60 7.71 3.42
C ILE A 156 14.42 6.84 2.46
N ARG A 157 15.75 6.80 2.64
CA ARG A 157 16.66 6.06 1.75
C ARG A 157 17.39 4.90 2.41
N ARG A 158 17.25 4.75 3.73
CA ARG A 158 17.95 3.73 4.52
C ARG A 158 17.01 3.05 5.50
N GLN A 159 17.21 1.76 5.75
CA GLN A 159 16.42 1.01 6.73
C GLN A 159 16.50 1.62 8.13
N SER A 160 17.68 2.08 8.55
CA SER A 160 17.85 2.71 9.87
C SER A 160 17.05 4.00 10.02
N GLU A 161 16.85 4.76 8.95
CA GLU A 161 15.99 5.94 8.94
C GLU A 161 14.52 5.54 9.03
N LEU A 162 14.08 4.50 8.32
CA LEU A 162 12.72 3.96 8.41
C LEU A 162 12.39 3.52 9.84
N ASN A 163 13.31 2.76 10.44
CA ASN A 163 13.16 2.26 11.82
C ASN A 163 13.06 3.44 12.81
N LYS A 164 13.91 4.46 12.63
CA LYS A 164 13.90 5.66 13.46
C LYS A 164 12.59 6.45 13.29
N GLU A 165 12.11 6.61 12.07
CA GLU A 165 10.87 7.34 11.78
C GLU A 165 9.66 6.63 12.40
N CYS A 166 9.60 5.30 12.26
CA CYS A 166 8.57 4.47 12.90
C CYS A 166 8.63 4.59 14.43
N ASP A 167 9.82 4.47 15.03
CA ASP A 167 9.95 4.58 16.49
C ASP A 167 9.60 5.97 17.01
N THR A 168 9.96 7.02 16.27
CA THR A 168 9.59 8.42 16.60
C THR A 168 8.08 8.60 16.57
N PHE A 169 7.41 8.09 15.53
CA PHE A 169 5.95 8.10 15.43
C PHE A 169 5.28 7.37 16.59
N LEU A 170 5.72 6.14 16.89
CA LEU A 170 5.14 5.33 17.96
C LEU A 170 5.40 5.91 19.34
N THR A 171 6.55 6.54 19.55
CA THR A 171 6.88 7.23 20.81
C THR A 171 5.96 8.43 21.03
N ALA A 172 5.76 9.26 20.01
CA ALA A 172 4.83 10.38 20.07
C ALA A 172 3.38 9.93 20.38
N LEU A 173 2.92 8.86 19.72
CA LEU A 173 1.60 8.27 20.03
C LEU A 173 1.53 7.70 21.46
N SER A 174 2.63 7.13 21.97
CA SER A 174 2.70 6.59 23.32
C SER A 174 2.61 7.68 24.39
N ASN A 175 3.16 8.87 24.13
CA ASN A 175 3.13 10.01 25.05
C ASN A 175 1.71 10.54 25.31
N VAL A 176 0.80 10.42 24.33
CA VAL A 176 -0.61 10.80 24.48
C VAL A 176 -1.33 9.94 25.54
N GLY A 177 -0.94 8.67 25.68
CA GLY A 177 -1.55 7.74 26.64
C GLY A 177 -2.86 7.10 26.16
N GLY A 178 -3.60 6.50 27.10
CA GLY A 178 -4.94 5.96 26.85
C GLY A 178 -5.01 4.92 25.71
N PRO A 179 -6.10 4.93 24.91
CA PRO A 179 -6.24 4.07 23.73
C PRO A 179 -5.15 4.30 22.66
N VAL A 180 -4.62 5.53 22.56
CA VAL A 180 -3.58 5.89 21.58
C VAL A 180 -2.27 5.18 21.91
N ALA A 181 -1.83 5.19 23.16
CA ALA A 181 -0.63 4.46 23.58
C ALA A 181 -0.76 2.94 23.41
N ARG A 182 -1.96 2.38 23.63
CA ARG A 182 -2.23 0.96 23.36
C ARG A 182 -2.14 0.64 21.86
N ALA A 183 -2.65 1.53 21.01
CA ALA A 183 -2.52 1.40 19.56
C ALA A 183 -1.05 1.48 19.13
N ALA A 184 -0.25 2.36 19.72
CA ALA A 184 1.19 2.45 19.46
C ALA A 184 1.92 1.14 19.83
N GLY A 185 1.58 0.53 20.97
CA GLY A 185 2.11 -0.77 21.37
C GLY A 185 1.79 -1.88 20.35
N MET A 186 0.52 -1.97 19.92
CA MET A 186 0.10 -2.93 18.90
C MET A 186 0.81 -2.71 17.56
N LEU A 187 0.94 -1.46 17.12
CA LEU A 187 1.64 -1.14 15.86
C LEU A 187 3.12 -1.51 15.93
N ARG A 188 3.77 -1.33 17.09
CA ARG A 188 5.16 -1.76 17.29
C ARG A 188 5.32 -3.26 17.06
N GLU A 189 4.49 -4.06 17.71
CA GLU A 189 4.51 -5.52 17.60
C GLU A 189 4.24 -5.97 16.15
N ASP A 190 3.20 -5.41 15.50
CA ASP A 190 2.84 -5.73 14.12
C ASP A 190 3.96 -5.35 13.13
N TRP A 191 4.64 -4.22 13.34
CA TRP A 191 5.75 -3.76 12.50
C TRP A 191 7.02 -4.58 12.70
N GLU A 192 7.37 -4.93 13.94
CA GLU A 192 8.50 -5.81 14.24
C GLU A 192 8.30 -7.18 13.56
N GLN A 193 7.10 -7.75 13.69
CA GLN A 193 6.75 -9.01 13.05
C GLN A 193 6.73 -8.92 11.53
N ALA A 194 6.18 -7.85 10.96
CA ALA A 194 6.09 -7.71 9.51
C ALA A 194 7.47 -7.48 8.88
N MET A 195 8.30 -6.62 9.47
CA MET A 195 9.60 -6.24 8.93
C MET A 195 10.74 -7.18 9.32
N ASN A 196 10.52 -8.14 10.23
CA ASN A 196 11.58 -8.99 10.80
C ASN A 196 12.62 -8.15 11.57
N MET A 197 12.16 -7.11 12.27
CA MET A 197 13.02 -6.21 13.06
C MET A 197 13.32 -6.76 14.45
#